data_AF-A0A931C1E0-F1
#
_entry.id   AF-A0A931C1E0-F1
#
_cell.length_a   1.000
_cell.length_b   1.000
_cell.length_c   1.000
_cell.angle_alpha   90.00
_cell.angle_beta   90.00
_cell.angle_gamma   90.00
#
_symmetry.space_group_name_H-M   'P 1'
#
loop_
_entity.id
_entity.type
_entity.pdbx_description
1 polymer ?
#
loop_
_entity_poly.entity_id
_entity_poly.type
_entity_poly.pdbx_seq_one_letter_code
_entity_poly.pdbx_strand_id
1 'polypeptide(L)'
;MAEPLSSEANLLGALALVLTDRMAEAAAAEAGEAGAAAAALSSLYHFLDRPTLDTLRRVLGLTHSGAVRLVNRLEAQGLVTRGPGEDGRSRAVTLTPAGRQAAARVDAARSAVLERALDRLPPDQRAVLHGLLGQVMTAVVRDKDGGAWICRLCDLGACGRDQGRCPTANAAAAKYGPPA
;
A
#
# COMPACT_ATOMS: atom_id res chain seq x y z
N MET A 1 29.39 -12.40 19.37
CA MET A 1 29.89 -11.53 18.29
C MET A 1 28.80 -11.45 17.24
N ALA A 2 28.34 -10.27 16.85
CA ALA A 2 27.33 -10.15 15.81
C ALA A 2 27.95 -10.62 14.48
N GLU A 3 27.25 -11.49 13.75
CA GLU A 3 27.65 -11.84 12.39
C GLU A 3 27.61 -10.58 11.50
N PRO A 4 28.60 -10.39 10.61
CA PRO A 4 28.57 -9.28 9.66
C PRO A 4 27.38 -9.43 8.70
N LEU A 5 26.74 -8.31 8.35
CA LEU A 5 25.64 -8.27 7.37
C LEU A 5 26.10 -8.86 6.02
N SER A 6 25.28 -9.73 5.44
CA SER A 6 25.56 -10.27 4.11
C SER A 6 25.41 -9.20 3.02
N SER A 7 26.05 -9.44 1.87
CA SER A 7 25.96 -8.53 0.72
C SER A 7 24.52 -8.38 0.22
N GLU A 8 23.75 -9.47 0.24
CA GLU A 8 22.36 -9.56 -0.17
C GLU A 8 21.46 -8.76 0.78
N ALA A 9 21.68 -8.88 2.10
CA ALA A 9 20.93 -8.10 3.08
C ALA A 9 21.17 -6.60 2.92
N ASN A 10 22.42 -6.19 2.65
CA ASN A 10 22.76 -4.80 2.37
C ASN A 10 22.10 -4.29 1.09
N LEU A 11 22.14 -5.07 -0.01
CA LEU A 11 21.49 -4.69 -1.26
C LEU A 11 19.97 -4.59 -1.11
N LEU A 12 19.33 -5.53 -0.40
CA LEU A 12 17.90 -5.49 -0.13
C LEU A 12 17.51 -4.24 0.65
N GLY A 13 18.24 -3.91 1.71
CA GLY A 13 18.01 -2.72 2.52
C GLY A 13 18.20 -1.42 1.72
N ALA A 14 19.30 -1.32 0.96
CA ALA A 14 19.58 -0.17 0.11
C ALA A 14 18.52 0.03 -0.98
N LEU A 15 18.10 -1.05 -1.65
CA LEU A 15 17.05 -1.01 -2.66
C LEU A 15 15.71 -0.57 -2.05
N ALA A 16 15.33 -1.12 -0.90
CA ALA A 16 14.10 -0.76 -0.20
C ALA A 16 14.06 0.74 0.16
N LEU A 17 15.18 1.28 0.66
CA LEU A 17 15.31 2.69 0.97
C LEU A 17 15.14 3.56 -0.29
N VAL A 18 15.94 3.32 -1.33
CA VAL A 18 15.91 4.13 -2.56
C VAL A 18 14.55 4.09 -3.25
N LEU A 19 13.91 2.92 -3.32
CA LEU A 19 12.58 2.81 -3.91
C LEU A 19 11.53 3.51 -3.07
N THR A 20 11.61 3.41 -1.73
CA THR A 20 10.67 4.11 -0.83
C THR A 20 10.76 5.61 -1.03
N ASP A 21 11.96 6.18 -1.06
CA ASP A 21 12.17 7.61 -1.23
C ASP A 21 11.66 8.09 -2.60
N ARG A 22 12.03 7.39 -3.68
CA ARG A 22 11.58 7.76 -5.04
C ARG A 22 10.07 7.62 -5.23
N MET A 23 9.46 6.59 -4.66
CA MET A 23 8.00 6.44 -4.69
C MET A 23 7.30 7.55 -3.89
N ALA A 24 7.84 7.91 -2.72
CA ALA A 24 7.30 8.98 -1.89
C ALA A 24 7.39 10.34 -2.59
N GLU A 25 8.52 10.65 -3.23
CA GLU A 25 8.72 11.85 -4.03
C GLU A 25 7.75 11.91 -5.22
N ALA A 26 7.65 10.83 -6.01
CA ALA A 26 6.75 10.76 -7.15
C ALA A 26 5.28 10.90 -6.75
N ALA A 27 4.86 10.26 -5.64
CA ALA A 27 3.50 10.38 -5.15
C ALA A 27 3.20 11.77 -4.57
N ALA A 28 4.17 12.42 -3.91
CA ALA A 28 4.02 13.76 -3.37
C ALA A 28 3.83 14.81 -4.48
N ALA A 29 4.51 14.65 -5.62
CA ALA A 29 4.32 15.51 -6.79
C ALA A 29 2.87 15.49 -7.32
N GLU A 30 2.18 14.35 -7.22
CA GLU A 30 0.80 14.18 -7.71
C GLU A 30 -0.28 14.53 -6.67
N ALA A 31 -0.02 14.25 -5.40
CA ALA A 31 -0.97 14.45 -4.30
C ALA A 31 -0.79 15.78 -3.56
N GLY A 32 0.30 16.51 -3.82
CA GLY A 32 0.67 17.75 -3.12
C GLY A 32 1.19 17.53 -1.69
N GLU A 33 1.25 16.29 -1.19
CA GLU A 33 1.81 15.92 0.12
C GLU A 33 2.25 14.44 0.09
N ALA A 34 3.32 14.10 0.82
CA ALA A 34 3.87 12.74 0.86
C ALA A 34 3.14 11.79 1.82
N GLY A 35 3.25 10.49 1.55
CA GLY A 35 3.03 9.41 2.51
C GLY A 35 1.57 9.01 2.76
N ALA A 36 0.92 9.62 3.76
CA ALA A 36 -0.37 9.15 4.27
C ALA A 36 -1.53 9.46 3.31
N ALA A 37 -1.50 10.60 2.63
CA ALA A 37 -2.50 10.96 1.62
C ALA A 37 -2.42 10.04 0.40
N ALA A 38 -1.21 9.80 -0.12
CA ALA A 38 -0.98 8.86 -1.21
C ALA A 38 -1.43 7.43 -0.86
N ALA A 39 -1.12 6.95 0.35
CA ALA A 39 -1.59 5.64 0.82
C ALA A 39 -3.12 5.58 0.98
N ALA A 40 -3.75 6.63 1.51
CA ALA A 40 -5.20 6.70 1.59
C ALA A 40 -5.85 6.64 0.20
N LEU A 41 -5.40 7.49 -0.73
CA LEU A 41 -5.90 7.53 -2.10
C LEU A 41 -5.72 6.18 -2.81
N SER A 42 -4.53 5.58 -2.73
CA SER A 42 -4.24 4.26 -3.30
C SER A 42 -5.13 3.16 -2.70
N SER A 43 -5.26 3.10 -1.37
CA SER A 43 -6.09 2.08 -0.72
C SER A 43 -7.58 2.22 -1.06
N LEU A 44 -8.12 3.44 -1.06
CA LEU A 44 -9.51 3.73 -1.44
C LEU A 44 -9.79 3.47 -2.92
N TYR A 45 -8.75 3.52 -3.77
CA TYR A 45 -8.85 3.26 -5.20
C TYR A 45 -8.83 1.77 -5.52
N HIS A 46 -7.96 1.01 -4.86
CA HIS A 46 -7.72 -0.39 -5.21
C HIS A 46 -8.57 -1.40 -4.44
N PHE A 47 -8.84 -1.18 -3.15
CA PHE A 47 -9.36 -2.28 -2.33
C PHE A 47 -10.19 -1.90 -1.12
N LEU A 48 -10.29 -0.63 -0.77
CA LEU A 48 -11.20 -0.15 0.26
C LEU A 48 -12.38 0.56 -0.41
N ASP A 49 -13.43 -0.21 -0.70
CA ASP A 49 -14.69 0.38 -1.11
C ASP A 49 -15.43 0.93 0.10
N ARG A 50 -15.64 2.26 0.11
CA ARG A 50 -16.39 3.00 1.14
C ARG A 50 -16.04 2.60 2.61
N PRO A 51 -14.77 2.49 3.02
CA PRO A 51 -14.41 2.01 4.34
C PRO A 51 -14.90 2.95 5.43
N THR A 52 -15.14 2.40 6.62
CA THR A 52 -15.24 3.21 7.83
C THR A 52 -13.90 3.90 8.13
N LEU A 53 -13.94 4.99 8.90
CA LEU A 53 -12.72 5.64 9.38
C LEU A 53 -11.82 4.67 10.20
N ASP A 54 -12.43 3.73 10.93
CA ASP A 54 -11.68 2.72 11.70
C ASP A 54 -10.95 1.73 10.80
N THR A 55 -11.60 1.23 9.75
CA THR A 55 -10.94 0.37 8.76
C THR A 55 -9.79 1.12 8.08
N LEU A 56 -10.04 2.35 7.63
CA LEU A 56 -9.03 3.17 6.96
C LEU A 56 -7.81 3.42 7.87
N ARG A 57 -8.00 3.81 9.14
CA ARG A 57 -6.87 4.05 10.05
C ARG A 57 -6.06 2.79 10.31
N ARG A 58 -6.71 1.61 10.40
CA ARG A 58 -6.03 0.33 10.65
C ARG A 58 -5.15 -0.05 9.45
N VAL A 59 -5.67 0.10 8.23
CA VAL A 59 -4.91 -0.15 7.00
C VAL A 59 -3.73 0.80 6.85
N LEU A 60 -3.91 2.08 7.18
CA LEU A 60 -2.87 3.09 7.05
C LEU A 60 -1.87 3.09 8.21
N GLY A 61 -2.15 2.37 9.31
CA GLY A 61 -1.31 2.38 10.51
C GLY A 61 -1.36 3.73 11.25
N LEU A 62 -2.51 4.42 11.20
CA LEU A 62 -2.70 5.73 11.82
C LEU A 62 -3.44 5.62 13.15
N THR A 63 -3.16 6.57 14.04
CA THR A 63 -4.01 6.83 15.21
C THR A 63 -5.37 7.35 14.75
N HIS A 64 -6.40 7.22 15.61
CA HIS A 64 -7.73 7.74 15.30
C HIS A 64 -7.69 9.24 14.95
N SER A 65 -7.01 10.06 15.78
CA SER A 65 -6.88 11.50 15.53
C SER A 65 -6.08 11.80 14.26
N GLY A 66 -5.07 10.98 13.93
CA GLY A 66 -4.33 11.09 12.66
C GLY A 66 -5.22 10.84 11.45
N ALA A 67 -6.05 9.79 11.49
CA ALA A 67 -6.98 9.49 10.41
C ALA A 67 -8.07 10.57 10.25
N VAL A 68 -8.62 11.11 11.34
CA VAL A 68 -9.57 12.24 11.28
C VAL A 68 -8.92 13.43 10.57
N ARG A 69 -7.70 13.83 10.97
CA ARG A 69 -6.99 14.96 10.34
C ARG A 69 -6.75 14.71 8.84
N LEU A 70 -6.32 13.49 8.50
CA LEU A 70 -6.09 13.12 7.10
C LEU A 70 -7.36 13.23 6.26
N VAL A 71 -8.47 12.63 6.71
CA VAL A 71 -9.74 12.67 5.98
C VAL A 71 -10.30 14.09 5.90
N ASN A 72 -10.18 14.89 6.97
CA ASN A 72 -10.55 16.31 6.93
C ASN A 72 -9.82 17.07 5.82
N ARG A 73 -8.52 16.84 5.65
CA ARG A 73 -7.74 17.49 4.59
C ARG A 73 -8.15 17.01 3.20
N LEU A 74 -8.27 15.70 3.00
CA LEU A 74 -8.70 15.14 1.71
C LEU A 74 -10.10 15.62 1.31
N GLU A 75 -11.01 15.79 2.28
CA GLU A 75 -12.35 16.33 2.05
C GLU A 75 -12.31 17.83 1.73
N ALA A 76 -11.49 18.62 2.43
CA ALA A 76 -11.27 20.03 2.12
C ALA A 76 -10.67 20.26 0.72
N GLN A 77 -9.88 19.29 0.23
CA GLN A 77 -9.35 19.27 -1.14
C GLN A 77 -10.36 18.74 -2.17
N GLY A 78 -11.56 18.32 -1.75
CA GLY A 78 -12.59 17.75 -2.64
C GLY A 78 -12.26 16.36 -3.18
N LEU A 79 -11.28 15.65 -2.59
CA LEU A 79 -10.84 14.33 -3.05
C LEU A 79 -11.67 13.19 -2.44
N VAL A 80 -12.22 13.39 -1.24
CA VAL A 80 -13.12 12.42 -0.59
C VAL A 80 -14.36 13.10 -0.07
N THR A 81 -15.40 12.30 0.15
CA THR A 81 -16.62 12.70 0.89
C THR A 81 -16.88 11.71 2.00
N ARG A 82 -17.43 12.21 3.12
CA ARG A 82 -17.99 11.36 4.18
C ARG A 82 -19.50 11.23 4.06
N GLY A 83 -19.99 9.99 4.07
CA GLY A 83 -21.42 9.68 4.05
C GLY A 83 -21.80 8.68 5.14
N PRO A 84 -23.11 8.42 5.33
CA PRO A 84 -23.55 7.30 6.16
C PRO A 84 -22.93 6.00 5.62
N GLY A 85 -22.39 5.20 6.54
CA GLY A 85 -21.99 3.82 6.28
C GLY A 85 -23.19 2.89 6.19
N GLU A 86 -22.94 1.61 5.90
CA GLU A 86 -23.98 0.61 5.66
C GLU A 86 -24.92 0.40 6.86
N ASP A 87 -24.40 0.57 8.08
CA ASP A 87 -25.16 0.44 9.34
C ASP A 87 -25.84 1.75 9.78
N GLY A 88 -25.71 2.84 9.01
CA GLY A 88 -26.24 4.17 9.30
C GLY A 88 -25.59 4.90 10.49
N ARG A 89 -24.75 4.22 11.29
CA ARG A 89 -24.07 4.75 12.48
C ARG A 89 -22.61 5.09 12.21
N SER A 90 -21.96 4.32 11.34
CA SER A 90 -20.60 4.57 10.89
C SER A 90 -20.58 5.65 9.81
N ARG A 91 -19.42 6.30 9.65
CA ARG A 91 -19.16 7.22 8.53
C ARG A 91 -18.21 6.54 7.55
N ALA A 92 -18.68 6.35 6.33
CA ALA A 92 -17.91 5.81 5.23
C ALA A 92 -17.16 6.93 4.50
N VAL A 93 -15.92 6.66 4.10
CA VAL A 93 -15.09 7.56 3.30
C VAL A 93 -15.12 7.09 1.85
N THR A 94 -15.48 7.95 0.92
CA THR A 94 -15.57 7.59 -0.52
C THR A 94 -14.78 8.57 -1.36
N LEU A 95 -14.07 8.10 -2.39
CA LEU A 95 -13.44 8.97 -3.38
C LEU A 95 -14.50 9.72 -4.19
N THR A 96 -14.29 11.01 -4.38
CA THR A 96 -15.01 11.80 -5.39
C THR A 96 -14.46 11.47 -6.79
N PRO A 97 -15.09 11.95 -7.89
CA PRO A 97 -14.48 11.86 -9.22
C PRO A 97 -13.07 12.47 -9.28
N ALA A 98 -12.85 13.63 -8.64
CA ALA A 98 -11.53 14.25 -8.54
C ALA A 98 -10.55 13.40 -7.71
N GLY A 99 -11.03 12.81 -6.62
CA GLY A 99 -10.26 11.86 -5.80
C GLY A 99 -9.81 10.63 -6.57
N ARG A 100 -10.69 10.03 -7.38
CA ARG A 100 -10.34 8.90 -8.25
C ARG A 100 -9.25 9.26 -9.25
N GLN A 101 -9.33 10.43 -9.87
CA GLN A 101 -8.28 10.90 -10.79
C GLN A 101 -6.95 11.12 -10.06
N ALA A 102 -6.98 11.72 -8.86
CA ALA A 102 -5.77 11.91 -8.05
C ALA A 102 -5.16 10.57 -7.62
N ALA A 103 -5.97 9.61 -7.20
CA ALA A 103 -5.51 8.27 -6.84
C ALA A 103 -4.88 7.53 -8.02
N ALA A 104 -5.48 7.63 -9.21
CA ALA A 104 -4.92 7.05 -10.43
C ALA A 104 -3.56 7.66 -10.80
N ARG A 105 -3.37 8.98 -10.62
CA ARG A 105 -2.07 9.63 -10.83
C ARG A 105 -1.01 9.18 -9.82
N VAL A 106 -1.37 9.10 -8.54
CA VAL A 106 -0.49 8.55 -7.49
C VAL A 106 -0.05 7.13 -7.82
N ASP A 107 -1.00 6.28 -8.24
CA ASP A 107 -0.72 4.90 -8.62
C ASP A 107 0.20 4.83 -9.85
N ALA A 108 -0.09 5.58 -10.90
CA ALA A 108 0.73 5.65 -12.11
C ALA A 108 2.16 6.13 -11.81
N ALA A 109 2.32 7.17 -11.00
CA ALA A 109 3.62 7.71 -10.61
C ALA A 109 4.45 6.67 -9.83
N ARG A 110 3.82 5.96 -8.88
CA ARG A 110 4.44 4.87 -8.13
C ARG A 110 4.84 3.72 -9.05
N SER A 111 3.94 3.26 -9.90
CA SER A 111 4.16 2.16 -10.84
C SER A 111 5.30 2.47 -11.82
N ALA A 112 5.40 3.71 -12.31
CA ALA A 112 6.50 4.15 -13.16
C ALA A 112 7.86 4.13 -12.47
N VAL A 113 7.94 4.38 -11.16
CA VAL A 113 9.20 4.23 -10.40
C VAL A 113 9.61 2.75 -10.33
N LEU A 114 8.66 1.87 -10.02
CA LEU A 114 8.92 0.44 -9.87
C LEU A 114 9.27 -0.24 -11.21
N GLU A 115 8.51 0.03 -12.27
CA GLU A 115 8.78 -0.55 -13.59
C GLU A 115 10.12 -0.10 -14.17
N ARG A 116 10.52 1.16 -13.93
CA ARG A 116 11.87 1.63 -14.30
C ARG A 116 12.98 0.89 -13.57
N ALA A 117 12.77 0.48 -12.32
CA ALA A 117 13.76 -0.31 -11.58
C ALA A 117 13.88 -1.75 -12.13
N LEU A 118 12.85 -2.23 -12.83
CA LEU A 118 12.79 -3.56 -13.42
C LEU A 118 13.11 -3.59 -14.92
N ASP A 119 13.29 -2.43 -15.57
CA ASP A 119 13.31 -2.29 -17.04
C ASP A 119 14.44 -3.09 -17.72
N ARG A 120 15.56 -3.30 -17.03
CA ARG A 120 16.71 -4.08 -17.52
C ARG A 120 16.61 -5.58 -17.29
N LEU A 121 15.60 -6.04 -16.55
CA LEU A 121 15.42 -7.46 -16.29
C LEU A 121 14.58 -8.10 -17.40
N PRO A 122 15.12 -9.10 -18.13
CA PRO A 122 14.33 -9.88 -19.08
C PRO A 122 13.24 -10.69 -18.36
N PRO A 123 12.22 -11.18 -19.10
CA PRO A 123 11.03 -11.80 -18.49
C PRO A 123 11.30 -13.00 -17.58
N ASP A 124 12.28 -13.84 -17.94
CA ASP A 124 12.72 -14.98 -17.15
C ASP A 124 13.35 -14.55 -15.81
N GLN A 125 14.20 -13.53 -15.81
CA GLN A 125 14.77 -12.96 -14.59
C GLN A 125 13.71 -12.27 -13.73
N ARG A 126 12.73 -11.58 -14.33
CA ARG A 126 11.58 -11.03 -13.59
C ARG A 126 10.78 -12.12 -12.90
N ALA A 127 10.58 -13.28 -13.53
CA ALA A 127 9.89 -14.41 -12.92
C ALA A 127 10.67 -15.00 -11.73
N VAL A 128 12.00 -15.13 -11.85
CA VAL A 128 12.87 -15.54 -10.73
C VAL A 128 12.80 -14.53 -9.59
N LEU A 129 12.92 -13.24 -9.89
CA LEU A 129 12.82 -12.16 -8.90
C LEU A 129 11.46 -12.19 -8.19
N HIS A 130 10.36 -12.37 -8.92
CA HIS A 130 9.02 -12.50 -8.33
C HIS A 130 8.96 -13.62 -7.28
N GLY A 131 9.51 -14.80 -7.61
CA GLY A 131 9.57 -15.93 -6.67
C GLY A 131 10.36 -15.62 -5.41
N LEU A 132 11.55 -15.01 -5.55
CA LEU A 132 12.42 -14.63 -4.43
C LEU A 132 11.78 -13.55 -3.54
N LEU A 133 11.21 -12.50 -4.15
CA LEU A 133 10.47 -11.46 -3.43
C LEU A 133 9.28 -12.05 -2.66
N GLY A 134 8.58 -13.03 -3.24
CA GLY A 134 7.48 -13.73 -2.58
C GLY A 134 7.92 -14.49 -1.32
N GLN A 135 9.08 -15.15 -1.36
CA GLN A 135 9.66 -15.82 -0.20
C GLN A 135 10.05 -14.82 0.89
N VAL A 136 10.75 -13.74 0.53
CA VAL A 136 11.16 -12.67 1.46
C VAL A 136 9.95 -12.02 2.10
N MET A 137 8.93 -11.65 1.31
CA MET A 137 7.71 -11.04 1.83
C MET A 137 6.93 -11.97 2.77
N THR A 138 6.92 -13.28 2.49
CA THR A 138 6.33 -14.27 3.39
C THR A 138 7.04 -14.30 4.74
N ALA A 139 8.37 -14.24 4.76
CA ALA A 139 9.14 -14.14 6.01
C ALA A 139 8.81 -12.85 6.78
N VAL A 140 8.79 -11.70 6.09
CA VAL A 140 8.42 -10.39 6.69
C VAL A 140 7.03 -10.44 7.33
N VAL A 141 6.04 -11.06 6.68
CA VAL A 141 4.69 -11.21 7.23
C VAL A 141 4.69 -12.07 8.49
N ARG A 142 5.46 -13.17 8.49
CA ARG A 142 5.56 -14.09 9.63
C ARG A 142 6.17 -13.41 10.85
N ASP A 143 7.12 -12.51 10.65
CA ASP A 143 7.81 -11.82 11.75
C ASP A 143 7.07 -10.56 12.22
N LYS A 144 6.21 -9.97 11.39
CA LYS A 144 5.48 -8.74 11.72
C LYS A 144 4.42 -8.97 12.81
N ASP A 145 4.28 -8.02 13.73
CA ASP A 145 3.11 -7.91 14.61
C ASP A 145 2.16 -6.76 14.20
N GLY A 146 0.98 -6.68 14.81
CA GLY A 146 0.05 -5.58 14.57
C GLY A 146 -0.80 -5.66 13.30
N GLY A 147 -1.12 -6.88 12.83
CA GLY A 147 -2.20 -7.14 11.85
C GLY A 147 -1.79 -7.37 10.39
N ALA A 148 -2.78 -7.73 9.56
CA ALA A 148 -2.59 -8.26 8.21
C ALA A 148 -2.20 -7.22 7.12
N TRP A 149 -2.29 -5.93 7.40
CA TRP A 149 -2.09 -4.89 6.39
C TRP A 149 -0.61 -4.48 6.28
N ILE A 150 0.00 -4.83 5.15
CA ILE A 150 1.36 -4.41 4.76
C ILE A 150 1.32 -3.65 3.42
N CYS A 151 0.55 -4.16 2.47
CA CYS A 151 0.50 -3.71 1.09
C CYS A 151 -0.44 -2.50 0.83
N ARG A 152 -0.38 -1.46 1.68
CA ARG A 152 -1.30 -0.31 1.63
C ARG A 152 -1.16 0.62 0.40
N LEU A 153 -0.20 0.33 -0.47
CA LEU A 153 0.05 1.03 -1.74
C LEU A 153 -0.02 0.08 -2.94
N CYS A 154 -0.40 -1.18 -2.76
CA CYS A 154 -0.42 -2.14 -3.85
C CYS A 154 -1.70 -2.04 -4.67
N ASP A 155 -1.55 -2.14 -5.98
CA ASP A 155 -2.58 -2.70 -6.85
C ASP A 155 -2.71 -4.20 -6.52
N LEU A 156 -3.85 -4.58 -5.95
CA LEU A 156 -4.10 -5.96 -5.53
C LEU A 156 -4.44 -6.89 -6.69
N GLY A 157 -4.96 -6.35 -7.80
CA GLY A 157 -5.23 -7.10 -9.03
C GLY A 157 -3.92 -7.45 -9.74
N ALA A 158 -3.01 -6.48 -9.88
CA ALA A 158 -1.67 -6.73 -10.42
C ALA A 158 -0.87 -7.75 -9.59
N CYS A 159 -1.14 -7.82 -8.28
CA CYS A 159 -0.52 -8.80 -7.39
C CYS A 159 -1.22 -10.18 -7.39
N GLY A 160 -2.30 -10.35 -8.17
CA GLY A 160 -3.08 -11.59 -8.27
C GLY A 160 -3.74 -12.00 -6.96
N ARG A 161 -4.09 -11.04 -6.09
CA ARG A 161 -4.70 -11.32 -4.78
C ARG A 161 -6.10 -11.91 -4.92
N ASP A 162 -6.88 -11.38 -5.87
CA ASP A 162 -8.19 -11.89 -6.29
C ASP A 162 -8.13 -13.36 -6.74
N GLN A 163 -6.99 -13.78 -7.29
CA GLN A 163 -6.73 -15.15 -7.74
C GLN A 163 -6.01 -16.02 -6.69
N GLY A 164 -5.82 -15.52 -5.46
CA GLY A 164 -5.11 -16.25 -4.41
C GLY A 164 -3.63 -16.48 -4.68
N ARG A 165 -3.00 -15.70 -5.57
CA ARG A 165 -1.59 -15.85 -5.96
C ARG A 165 -0.63 -14.92 -5.20
N CYS A 166 -1.16 -13.92 -4.49
CA CYS A 166 -0.35 -12.97 -3.74
C CYS A 166 0.34 -13.65 -2.53
N PRO A 167 1.68 -13.79 -2.52
CA PRO A 167 2.39 -14.47 -1.43
C PRO A 167 2.18 -13.76 -0.08
N THR A 168 2.17 -12.43 -0.08
CA THR A 168 1.98 -11.62 1.12
C THR A 168 0.58 -11.79 1.71
N ALA A 169 -0.46 -11.76 0.88
CA ALA A 169 -1.85 -11.91 1.35
C ALA A 169 -2.10 -13.33 1.88
N ASN A 170 -1.55 -14.35 1.22
CA ASN A 170 -1.67 -15.74 1.64
C ASN A 170 -0.96 -15.98 2.97
N ALA A 171 0.26 -15.45 3.14
CA ALA A 171 0.98 -15.50 4.41
C ALA A 171 0.22 -14.78 5.53
N ALA A 172 -0.39 -13.62 5.23
CA ALA A 172 -1.13 -12.84 6.21
C ALA A 172 -2.43 -13.57 6.63
N ALA A 173 -3.15 -14.17 5.68
CA ALA A 173 -4.33 -14.97 5.95
C ALA A 173 -4.00 -16.18 6.84
N ALA A 174 -2.87 -16.85 6.59
CA ALA A 174 -2.42 -17.96 7.41
C ALA A 174 -2.06 -17.54 8.85
N LYS A 175 -1.47 -16.35 9.04
CA LYS A 175 -1.06 -15.86 10.37
C LYS A 175 -2.21 -15.23 11.17
N TYR A 176 -3.04 -14.39 10.54
CA TYR A 176 -4.03 -13.56 11.23
C TYR A 176 -5.48 -13.96 10.96
N GLY A 177 -5.71 -14.96 10.12
CA GLY A 177 -7.04 -15.29 9.61
C GLY A 177 -7.46 -14.42 8.42
N PRO A 178 -8.65 -14.65 7.84
CA PRO A 178 -9.14 -13.87 6.71
C PRO A 178 -9.20 -12.37 7.07
N PRO A 179 -8.93 -11.47 6.10
CA PRO A 179 -9.08 -10.04 6.34
C PRO A 179 -10.52 -9.74 6.76
N ALA A 180 -10.66 -9.09 7.92
CA ALA A 180 -11.93 -8.58 8.41
C ALA A 180 -12.44 -7.38 7.59
#